data_AF-A0A957HFX4-F1
#
_entry.id   AF-A0A957HFX4-F1
#
_cell.length_a   1.000
_cell.length_b   1.000
_cell.length_c   1.000
_cell.angle_alpha   90.00
_cell.angle_beta   90.00
_cell.angle_gamma   90.00
#
_symmetry.space_group_name_H-M   'P 1'
#
loop_
_entity.id
_entity.type
_entity.pdbx_description
1 polymer ?
#
loop_
_entity_poly.entity_id
_entity_poly.type
_entity_poly.pdbx_seq_one_letter_code
_entity_poly.pdbx_strand_id
1 'polypeptide(L)'
;MSVTYGAKGTTMKADPKYHDILRIAVGATIPASGGLVFSPWADMAGMAAIWATMIGSIFKKSGREIDRETAMRLATAATTGIASYLGTVKIFNWAIMFIPGGIIASLGMNAVINSYFTYRLGKYTAIQLEKHGMKLDDLGEFMGDVLKLVFAFNPGDLGEVVELLVDAAA
;
A
#
# COMPACT_ATOMS: atom_id res chain seq x y z
N MET A 1 15.35 2.01 18.10
CA MET A 1 15.75 0.84 17.30
C MET A 1 15.45 1.16 15.83
N SER A 2 16.44 1.63 15.08
CA SER A 2 16.29 1.97 13.66
C SER A 2 16.36 0.67 12.86
N VAL A 3 15.32 0.35 12.10
CA VAL A 3 15.40 -0.75 11.14
C VAL A 3 16.15 -0.24 9.92
N THR A 4 17.47 -0.42 9.95
CA THR A 4 18.36 -0.13 8.83
C THR A 4 18.24 -1.27 7.83
N TYR A 5 17.32 -1.16 6.87
CA TYR A 5 17.34 -2.03 5.69
C TYR A 5 18.45 -1.53 4.76
N GLY A 6 19.56 -2.28 4.72
CA GLY A 6 20.68 -2.03 3.81
C GLY A 6 21.70 -1.04 4.37
N ALA A 7 22.92 -1.51 4.55
CA ALA A 7 24.06 -0.64 4.73
C ALA A 7 24.18 0.31 3.52
N LYS A 8 24.28 1.61 3.78
CA LYS A 8 24.52 2.70 2.81
C LYS A 8 23.43 2.89 1.75
N GLY A 9 22.55 3.88 1.96
CA GLY A 9 22.08 4.82 0.93
C GLY A 9 21.55 4.25 -0.40
N THR A 10 21.12 3.00 -0.42
CA THR A 10 20.57 2.34 -1.60
C THR A 10 19.10 2.11 -1.33
N THR A 11 18.28 2.93 -1.98
CA THR A 11 16.85 2.68 -2.18
C THR A 11 16.72 1.24 -2.66
N MET A 12 16.21 0.34 -1.80
CA MET A 12 15.83 -1.00 -2.25
C MET A 12 14.75 -0.81 -3.31
N LYS A 13 15.06 -1.00 -4.59
CA LYS A 13 14.02 -1.00 -5.62
C LYS A 13 13.10 -2.20 -5.42
N ALA A 14 11.82 -2.07 -5.77
CA ALA A 14 10.96 -3.24 -5.87
C ALA A 14 11.60 -4.27 -6.82
N ASP A 15 11.55 -5.55 -6.43
CA ASP A 15 12.08 -6.62 -7.29
C ASP A 15 11.35 -6.60 -8.64
N PRO A 16 12.07 -6.56 -9.78
CA PRO A 16 11.48 -6.56 -11.12
C PRO A 16 10.44 -7.68 -11.34
N LYS A 17 10.58 -8.81 -10.64
CA LYS A 17 9.62 -9.92 -10.64
C LYS A 17 8.19 -9.51 -10.30
N TYR A 18 8.02 -8.53 -9.41
CA TYR A 18 6.73 -8.07 -8.92
C TYR A 18 6.32 -6.70 -9.49
N HIS A 19 7.13 -6.11 -10.37
CA HIS A 19 6.94 -4.77 -10.89
C HIS A 19 5.54 -4.56 -11.48
N ASP A 20 5.09 -5.45 -12.36
CA ASP A 20 3.76 -5.33 -12.99
C ASP A 20 2.61 -5.42 -11.99
N ILE A 21 2.75 -6.25 -10.96
CA ILE A 21 1.74 -6.38 -9.89
C ILE A 21 1.64 -5.07 -9.12
N LEU A 22 2.79 -4.48 -8.78
CA LEU A 22 2.85 -3.19 -8.08
C LEU A 22 2.35 -2.05 -8.97
N ARG A 23 2.71 -2.02 -10.26
CA ARG A 23 2.22 -1.03 -11.24
C ARG A 23 0.70 -1.06 -11.33
N ILE A 24 0.11 -2.25 -11.50
CA ILE A 24 -1.34 -2.40 -11.59
C ILE A 24 -2.02 -1.98 -10.28
N ALA A 25 -1.49 -2.43 -9.13
CA ALA A 25 -2.07 -2.10 -7.83
C ALA A 25 -2.00 -0.59 -7.52
N VAL A 26 -0.84 0.04 -7.75
CA VAL A 26 -0.62 1.48 -7.56
C VAL A 26 -1.51 2.27 -8.53
N GLY A 27 -1.56 1.89 -9.81
CA GLY A 27 -2.44 2.52 -10.80
C GLY A 27 -3.91 2.44 -10.43
N ALA A 28 -4.37 1.30 -9.87
CA ALA A 28 -5.75 1.12 -9.43
C ALA A 28 -6.16 2.06 -8.27
N THR A 29 -5.20 2.60 -7.52
CA THR A 29 -5.48 3.54 -6.43
C THR A 29 -5.97 4.90 -6.93
N ILE A 30 -5.62 5.30 -8.15
CA ILE A 30 -5.99 6.60 -8.73
C ILE A 30 -7.51 6.70 -8.97
N PRO A 31 -8.15 5.79 -9.76
CA PRO A 31 -9.60 5.83 -9.94
C PRO A 31 -10.35 5.54 -8.64
N ALA A 32 -9.80 4.68 -7.77
CA ALA A 32 -10.38 4.41 -6.45
C ALA A 32 -10.42 5.69 -5.59
N SER A 33 -9.34 6.48 -5.61
CA SER A 33 -9.26 7.75 -4.86
C SER A 33 -10.20 8.81 -5.42
N GLY A 34 -10.57 8.74 -6.70
CA GLY A 34 -11.52 9.66 -7.34
C GLY A 34 -12.98 9.43 -6.95
N GLY A 35 -13.42 8.18 -6.98
CA GLY A 35 -14.81 7.81 -6.66
C GLY A 35 -15.10 7.68 -5.17
N LEU A 36 -14.09 7.34 -4.36
CA LEU A 36 -14.29 6.93 -2.97
C LEU A 36 -13.91 8.00 -1.94
N VAL A 37 -13.29 9.12 -2.34
CA VAL A 37 -12.89 10.21 -1.42
C VAL A 37 -14.08 10.79 -0.62
N PHE A 38 -15.30 10.65 -1.14
CA PHE A 38 -16.52 11.16 -0.52
C PHE A 38 -16.98 10.34 0.70
N SER A 39 -16.43 9.14 0.89
CA SER A 39 -16.70 8.30 2.05
C SER A 39 -15.41 7.62 2.51
N PRO A 40 -14.84 8.01 3.66
CA PRO A 40 -13.65 7.38 4.22
C PRO A 40 -13.77 5.86 4.34
N TRP A 41 -14.98 5.37 4.65
CA TRP A 41 -15.28 3.94 4.75
C TRP A 41 -15.27 3.23 3.39
N ALA A 42 -15.82 3.87 2.35
CA ALA A 42 -15.85 3.29 1.01
C ALA A 42 -14.43 3.23 0.43
N ASP A 43 -13.62 4.27 0.65
CA ASP A 43 -12.22 4.30 0.25
C ASP A 43 -11.42 3.20 0.96
N MET A 44 -11.58 3.06 2.28
CA MET A 44 -10.93 1.98 3.04
C MET A 44 -11.28 0.58 2.50
N ALA A 45 -12.55 0.35 2.16
CA ALA A 45 -12.99 -0.93 1.58
C ALA A 45 -12.38 -1.15 0.18
N GLY A 46 -12.32 -0.11 -0.65
CA GLY A 46 -11.67 -0.17 -1.97
C GLY A 46 -10.18 -0.48 -1.86
N MET A 47 -9.48 0.17 -0.93
CA MET A 47 -8.05 -0.08 -0.68
C MET A 47 -7.81 -1.49 -0.16
N ALA A 48 -8.65 -2.00 0.73
CA ALA A 48 -8.56 -3.39 1.20
C ALA A 48 -8.68 -4.39 0.03
N ALA A 49 -9.58 -4.15 -0.92
CA ALA A 49 -9.75 -5.00 -2.10
C ALA A 49 -8.52 -4.96 -3.04
N ILE A 50 -7.97 -3.76 -3.29
CA ILE A 50 -6.75 -3.58 -4.09
C ILE A 50 -5.58 -4.33 -3.42
N TRP A 51 -5.41 -4.16 -2.11
CA TRP A 51 -4.32 -4.80 -1.37
C TRP A 51 -4.46 -6.31 -1.30
N ALA A 52 -5.66 -6.84 -1.11
CA ALA A 52 -5.91 -8.28 -1.14
C ALA A 52 -5.51 -8.89 -2.48
N THR A 53 -5.90 -8.23 -3.58
CA THR A 53 -5.57 -8.67 -4.94
C THR A 53 -4.08 -8.61 -5.19
N MET A 54 -3.42 -7.52 -4.77
CA MET A 54 -1.97 -7.34 -4.87
C MET A 54 -1.22 -8.43 -4.09
N ILE A 55 -1.55 -8.63 -2.82
CA ILE A 55 -0.90 -9.62 -1.95
C ILE A 55 -1.08 -11.02 -2.54
N GLY A 56 -2.30 -11.41 -2.90
CA GLY A 56 -2.56 -12.71 -3.52
C GLY A 56 -1.76 -12.92 -4.82
N SER A 57 -1.59 -11.86 -5.61
CA SER A 57 -0.80 -11.93 -6.85
C SER A 57 0.69 -12.07 -6.58
N ILE A 58 1.23 -11.38 -5.57
CA ILE A 58 2.64 -11.51 -5.15
C ILE A 58 2.90 -12.94 -4.69
N PHE A 59 2.05 -13.50 -3.84
CA PHE A 59 2.21 -14.87 -3.39
C PHE A 59 2.16 -15.87 -4.56
N LYS A 60 1.17 -15.75 -5.45
CA LYS A 60 1.07 -16.61 -6.64
C LYS A 60 2.33 -16.52 -7.50
N LYS A 61 2.85 -15.31 -7.73
CA LYS A 61 4.09 -15.07 -8.48
C LYS A 61 5.34 -15.58 -7.75
N SER A 62 5.31 -15.67 -6.42
CA SER A 62 6.37 -16.26 -5.60
C SER A 62 6.38 -17.80 -5.62
N GLY A 63 5.41 -18.44 -6.30
CA GLY A 63 5.27 -19.90 -6.29
C GLY A 63 4.66 -20.46 -5.01
N ARG A 64 4.01 -19.60 -4.21
CA ARG A 64 3.32 -19.96 -2.97
C ARG A 64 1.83 -19.78 -3.17
N GLU A 65 1.05 -20.76 -2.73
CA GLU A 65 -0.40 -20.65 -2.72
C GLU A 65 -0.89 -20.17 -1.36
N ILE A 66 -1.88 -19.29 -1.42
CA ILE A 66 -2.57 -18.66 -0.29
C ILE A 66 -4.02 -18.61 -0.75
N ASP A 67 -4.92 -19.10 0.09
CA ASP A 67 -6.33 -18.99 -0.21
C ASP A 67 -6.77 -17.52 -0.17
N ARG A 68 -7.85 -17.22 -0.91
CA ARG A 68 -8.40 -15.88 -1.01
C ARG A 68 -8.80 -15.33 0.36
N GLU A 69 -9.23 -16.19 1.27
CA GLU A 69 -9.66 -15.80 2.61
C GLU A 69 -8.49 -15.24 3.42
N THR A 70 -7.34 -15.91 3.40
CA THR A 70 -6.11 -15.48 4.06
C THR A 70 -5.56 -14.22 3.43
N ALA A 71 -5.63 -14.09 2.09
CA ALA A 71 -5.24 -12.85 1.42
C ALA A 71 -6.12 -11.66 1.83
N MET A 72 -7.43 -11.89 1.96
CA MET A 72 -8.37 -10.88 2.46
C MET A 72 -8.14 -10.57 3.95
N ARG A 73 -7.81 -11.57 4.79
CA ARG A 73 -7.47 -11.35 6.20
C ARG A 73 -6.22 -10.49 6.34
N LEU A 74 -5.17 -10.79 5.57
CA LEU A 74 -3.94 -9.99 5.49
C LEU A 74 -4.23 -8.56 5.05
N ALA A 75 -5.00 -8.39 3.97
CA ALA A 75 -5.36 -7.08 3.48
C ALA A 75 -6.23 -6.31 4.47
N THR A 76 -7.24 -6.95 5.07
CA THR A 76 -8.13 -6.34 6.06
C THR A 76 -7.37 -5.96 7.32
N ALA A 77 -6.45 -6.81 7.77
CA ALA A 77 -5.59 -6.52 8.91
C ALA A 77 -4.63 -5.36 8.58
N ALA A 78 -4.00 -5.36 7.39
CA ALA A 78 -3.20 -4.24 6.90
C ALA A 78 -4.03 -2.96 6.83
N THR A 79 -5.24 -3.00 6.27
CA THR A 79 -6.18 -1.87 6.26
C THR A 79 -6.58 -1.45 7.65
N THR A 80 -6.80 -2.35 8.61
CA THR A 80 -7.18 -1.97 9.98
C THR A 80 -6.01 -1.32 10.71
N GLY A 81 -4.80 -1.88 10.60
CA GLY A 81 -3.59 -1.31 11.18
C GLY A 81 -3.26 0.04 10.56
N ILE A 82 -3.31 0.12 9.24
CA ILE A 82 -3.07 1.35 8.49
C ILE A 82 -4.22 2.36 8.73
N ALA A 83 -5.47 1.93 8.90
CA ALA A 83 -6.64 2.79 9.14
C ALA A 83 -6.65 3.49 10.48
N SER A 84 -5.95 2.97 11.49
CA SER A 84 -5.76 3.73 12.73
C SER A 84 -4.99 5.05 12.49
N TYR A 85 -4.07 5.05 11.51
CA TYR A 85 -3.31 6.23 11.08
C TYR A 85 -3.97 6.97 9.91
N LEU A 86 -4.37 6.23 8.87
CA LEU A 86 -5.06 6.75 7.69
C LEU A 86 -6.47 7.22 7.99
N GLY A 87 -7.15 6.72 9.02
CA GLY A 87 -8.46 7.21 9.43
C GLY A 87 -8.39 8.69 9.77
N THR A 88 -7.39 9.10 10.54
CA THR A 88 -7.15 10.52 10.86
C THR A 88 -6.83 11.34 9.61
N VAL A 89 -5.98 10.81 8.73
CA VAL A 89 -5.59 11.46 7.46
C VAL A 89 -6.77 11.56 6.47
N LYS A 90 -7.63 10.55 6.42
CA LYS A 90 -8.80 10.49 5.53
C LYS A 90 -9.93 11.35 6.06
N ILE A 91 -10.13 11.41 7.37
CA ILE A 91 -11.04 12.39 8.00
C ILE A 91 -10.55 13.81 7.71
N PHE A 92 -9.23 14.06 7.78
CA PHE A 92 -8.64 15.35 7.44
C PHE A 92 -8.78 15.69 5.95
N ASN A 93 -8.49 14.75 5.04
CA ASN A 93 -8.72 14.92 3.60
C ASN A 93 -10.19 15.17 3.28
N TRP A 94 -11.09 14.47 3.98
CA TRP A 94 -12.53 14.67 3.84
C TRP A 94 -12.95 16.05 4.32
N ALA A 95 -12.38 16.53 5.43
CA ALA A 95 -12.60 17.89 5.93
C ALA A 95 -12.09 18.98 4.98
N ILE A 96 -10.95 18.75 4.30
CA ILE A 96 -10.40 19.69 3.32
C ILE A 96 -11.38 19.95 2.16
N MET A 97 -12.22 18.97 1.79
CA MET A 97 -13.19 19.14 0.70
C MET A 97 -14.21 20.26 0.94
N PHE A 98 -14.42 20.70 2.19
CA PHE A 98 -15.35 21.79 2.53
C PHE A 98 -14.75 23.19 2.34
N ILE A 99 -13.47 23.30 2.01
CA ILE A 99 -12.79 24.57 1.69
C ILE A 99 -12.84 24.80 0.18
N PRO A 100 -13.02 26.04 -0.32
CA PRO A 100 -12.94 26.33 -1.74
C PRO A 100 -11.63 25.83 -2.38
N GLY A 101 -11.73 25.04 -3.45
CA GLY A 101 -10.57 24.38 -4.09
C GLY A 101 -10.10 23.10 -3.40
N GLY A 102 -10.64 22.78 -2.22
CA GLY A 102 -10.26 21.64 -1.40
C GLY A 102 -10.59 20.27 -1.99
N ILE A 103 -11.56 20.17 -2.90
CA ILE A 103 -11.89 18.91 -3.60
C ILE A 103 -10.69 18.43 -4.44
N ILE A 104 -10.08 19.31 -5.23
CA ILE A 104 -8.94 18.94 -6.08
C ILE A 104 -7.73 18.58 -5.22
N ALA A 105 -7.47 19.36 -4.16
CA ALA A 105 -6.40 19.09 -3.22
C ALA A 105 -6.59 17.75 -2.49
N SER A 106 -7.82 17.46 -2.05
CA SER A 106 -8.18 16.23 -1.36
C SER A 106 -8.05 15.01 -2.28
N LEU A 107 -8.51 15.11 -3.53
CA LEU A 107 -8.34 14.07 -4.54
C LEU A 107 -6.86 13.75 -4.80
N GLY A 108 -6.04 14.78 -5.02
CA GLY A 108 -4.60 14.62 -5.25
C GLY A 108 -3.88 14.03 -4.04
N MET A 109 -4.17 14.54 -2.84
CA MET A 109 -3.56 14.04 -1.62
C MET A 109 -3.99 12.59 -1.32
N ASN A 110 -5.26 12.26 -1.52
CA ASN A 110 -5.75 10.89 -1.32
C ASN A 110 -5.10 9.91 -2.30
N ALA A 111 -4.98 10.30 -3.57
CA ALA A 111 -4.31 9.51 -4.60
C ALA A 111 -2.84 9.23 -4.27
N VAL A 112 -2.08 10.26 -3.87
CA VAL A 112 -0.67 10.12 -3.49
C VAL A 112 -0.52 9.20 -2.27
N ILE A 113 -1.34 9.39 -1.25
CA ILE A 113 -1.28 8.63 -0.01
C ILE A 113 -1.63 7.16 -0.26
N ASN A 114 -2.72 6.90 -0.99
CA ASN A 114 -3.14 5.55 -1.33
C ASN A 114 -2.09 4.85 -2.21
N SER A 115 -1.52 5.55 -3.20
CA SER A 115 -0.45 5.03 -4.06
C SER A 115 0.80 4.66 -3.25
N TYR A 116 1.24 5.55 -2.36
CA TYR A 116 2.42 5.36 -1.53
C TYR A 116 2.29 4.14 -0.61
N PHE A 117 1.18 4.04 0.12
CA PHE A 117 0.98 2.92 1.04
C PHE A 117 0.77 1.60 0.31
N THR A 118 0.14 1.62 -0.87
CA THR A 118 0.01 0.43 -1.73
C THR A 118 1.37 -0.08 -2.16
N TYR A 119 2.23 0.80 -2.67
CA TYR A 119 3.59 0.44 -3.05
C TYR A 119 4.38 -0.14 -1.88
N ARG A 120 4.38 0.54 -0.72
CA ARG A 120 5.11 0.10 0.48
C ARG A 120 4.66 -1.26 0.98
N LEU A 121 3.35 -1.47 1.05
CA LEU A 121 2.77 -2.74 1.47
C LEU A 121 3.16 -3.87 0.51
N GLY A 122 3.04 -3.65 -0.80
CA GLY A 122 3.41 -4.64 -1.81
C GLY A 122 4.90 -4.97 -1.79
N LYS A 123 5.76 -3.94 -1.74
CA LYS A 123 7.22 -4.09 -1.64
C LYS A 123 7.62 -4.89 -0.40
N TYR A 124 7.07 -4.57 0.76
CA TYR A 124 7.36 -5.29 1.99
C TYR A 124 6.87 -6.75 1.94
N THR A 125 5.67 -6.97 1.40
CA THR A 125 5.12 -8.33 1.18
C THR A 125 6.07 -9.17 0.31
N ALA A 126 6.53 -8.61 -0.81
CA ALA A 126 7.50 -9.26 -1.69
C ALA A 126 8.81 -9.59 -0.96
N ILE A 127 9.39 -8.63 -0.23
CA ILE A 127 10.64 -8.82 0.51
C ILE A 127 10.50 -9.96 1.54
N GLN A 128 9.40 -9.98 2.29
CA GLN A 128 9.21 -11.00 3.33
C GLN A 128 8.98 -12.40 2.76
N LEU A 129 8.30 -12.50 1.61
CA LEU A 129 8.13 -13.77 0.92
C LEU A 129 9.45 -14.33 0.40
N GLU A 130 10.31 -13.49 -0.18
CA GLU A 130 11.61 -13.91 -0.70
C GLU A 130 12.64 -14.22 0.41
N LYS A 131 12.64 -13.46 1.52
CA LYS A 131 13.64 -13.64 2.58
C LYS A 131 13.37 -14.81 3.52
N HIS A 132 12.14 -14.92 4.02
CA HIS A 132 11.83 -15.81 5.13
C HIS A 132 10.98 -16.99 4.72
N GLY A 133 10.44 -16.96 3.49
CA GLY A 133 9.47 -17.93 3.06
C GLY A 133 8.28 -17.98 4.01
N MET A 134 7.74 -16.80 4.31
CA MET A 134 6.69 -16.50 5.31
C MET A 134 5.81 -17.71 5.61
N LYS A 135 5.87 -18.21 6.86
CA LYS A 135 4.87 -19.17 7.34
C LYS A 135 3.65 -18.37 7.78
N LEU A 136 2.46 -18.95 7.60
CA LEU A 136 1.20 -18.30 8.00
C LEU A 136 1.15 -17.99 9.50
N ASP A 137 1.94 -18.68 10.31
CA ASP A 137 2.04 -18.44 11.76
C ASP A 137 2.80 -17.13 12.10
N ASP A 138 3.58 -16.59 11.15
CA ASP A 138 4.32 -15.32 11.28
C ASP A 138 3.42 -14.10 10.93
N LEU A 139 2.12 -14.31 10.68
CA LEU A 139 1.18 -13.24 10.30
C LEU A 139 1.15 -12.10 11.31
N GLY A 140 1.27 -12.41 12.61
CA GLY A 140 1.27 -11.43 13.68
C GLY A 140 2.49 -10.49 13.62
N GLU A 141 3.66 -11.03 13.27
CA GLU A 141 4.89 -10.24 13.09
C GLU A 141 4.83 -9.40 11.81
N PHE A 142 4.34 -9.99 10.71
CA PHE A 142 4.07 -9.27 9.47
C PHE A 142 3.16 -8.06 9.72
N MET A 143 2.09 -8.26 10.51
CA MET A 143 1.17 -7.19 10.88
C MET A 143 1.79 -6.09 11.73
N GLY A 144 2.63 -6.47 12.72
CA GLY A 144 3.37 -5.51 13.54
C GLY A 144 4.36 -4.68 12.71
N ASP A 145 4.95 -5.26 11.67
CA ASP A 145 5.87 -4.57 10.78
C ASP A 145 5.16 -3.73 9.72
N VAL A 146 3.99 -4.12 9.23
CA VAL A 146 3.14 -3.29 8.37
C VAL A 146 2.79 -1.97 9.07
N LEU A 147 2.53 -2.00 10.39
CA LEU A 147 2.37 -0.77 11.18
C LEU A 147 3.64 0.09 11.19
N LYS A 148 4.84 -0.50 11.22
CA LYS A 148 6.11 0.26 11.12
C LYS A 148 6.26 0.89 9.73
N LEU A 149 5.75 0.28 8.67
CA LEU A 149 5.64 0.89 7.33
C LEU A 149 4.65 2.06 7.28
N VAL A 150 3.88 2.32 8.32
CA VAL A 150 3.05 3.51 8.37
C VAL A 150 3.83 4.68 8.95
N PHE A 151 4.61 4.43 10.00
CA PHE A 151 5.34 5.46 10.73
C PHE A 151 6.74 5.77 10.18
N ALA A 152 7.36 4.86 9.43
CA ALA A 152 8.71 5.06 8.89
C ALA A 152 8.70 5.73 7.51
N PHE A 153 8.15 6.96 7.38
CA PHE A 153 8.13 7.67 6.09
C PHE A 153 9.53 7.72 5.46
N ASN A 154 9.64 7.21 4.23
CA ASN A 154 10.88 7.24 3.46
C ASN A 154 10.63 7.99 2.15
N PRO A 155 11.24 9.18 1.96
CA PRO A 155 11.05 9.98 0.76
C PRO A 155 11.63 9.30 -0.50
N GLY A 156 12.56 8.35 -0.38
CA GLY A 156 13.09 7.60 -1.51
C GLY A 156 12.05 6.72 -2.21
N ASP A 157 11.01 6.30 -1.49
CA ASP A 157 9.91 5.51 -2.06
C ASP A 157 8.98 6.36 -2.96
N LEU A 158 8.98 7.70 -2.83
CA LEU A 158 8.14 8.57 -3.66
C LEU A 158 8.55 8.55 -5.14
N GLY A 159 9.85 8.43 -5.43
CA GLY A 159 10.35 8.36 -6.80
C GLY A 159 9.83 7.12 -7.54
N GLU A 160 9.83 5.97 -6.87
CA GLU A 160 9.32 4.71 -7.44
C GLU A 160 7.80 4.73 -7.58
N VAL A 161 7.08 5.35 -6.65
CA VAL A 161 5.62 5.54 -6.78
C VAL A 161 5.29 6.39 -8.01
N VAL A 162 6.02 7.47 -8.25
CA VAL A 162 5.83 8.31 -9.44
C VAL A 162 6.14 7.53 -10.72
N GLU A 163 7.23 6.76 -10.75
CA GLU A 163 7.59 5.90 -11.89
C GLU A 163 6.46 4.91 -12.22
N LEU A 164 5.95 4.20 -11.22
CA LEU A 164 4.84 3.26 -11.38
C LEU A 164 3.54 3.93 -11.86
N LEU A 165 3.27 5.16 -11.42
CA LEU A 165 2.09 5.92 -11.84
C LEU A 165 2.20 6.42 -13.28
N VAL A 166 3.38 6.90 -13.68
CA VAL A 166 3.66 7.30 -15.07
C VAL A 166 3.52 6.09 -15.99
N ASP A 167 4.11 4.97 -15.61
CA ASP A 167 3.98 3.73 -16.36
C ASP A 167 2.52 3.31 -16.44
N ALA A 168 1.75 3.31 -15.34
CA ALA A 168 0.34 2.93 -15.36
C ALA A 168 -0.55 3.81 -16.25
N ALA A 169 -0.11 5.04 -16.59
CA ALA A 169 -0.82 5.96 -17.46
C ALA A 169 -0.44 5.84 -18.96
N ALA A 170 0.62 5.09 -19.28
CA ALA A 170 1.11 4.82 -20.64
C ALA A 170 0.58 3.49 -21.19
#